data_AF-A0A2T3LFU3-F1
#
_entry.id   AF-A0A2T3LFU3-F1
#
_cell.length_a   1.000
_cell.length_b   1.000
_cell.length_c   1.000
_cell.angle_alpha   90.00
_cell.angle_beta   90.00
_cell.angle_gamma   90.00
#
_symmetry.space_group_name_H-M   'P 1'
#
loop_
_entity.id
_entity.type
_entity.pdbx_description
1 polymer ?
#
loop_
_entity_poly.entity_id
_entity_poly.type
_entity_poly.pdbx_seq_one_letter_code
_entity_poly.pdbx_strand_id
1 'polypeptide(L)'
;MKVTITTLLLVFSFLALTGCSKATEPQQADIAVFEQFLSENPISSVSPTVDIASIYQQGDPLFESVLYIQRNLWAEAKTQLEPMVKNQNPDAKFWLASITWGTGIKNNPMAKKLYMESAEQGNPYAALFFSPKNDICQMYYSSECSEEWVDKAQKLFVEKAKTGDVRAVYYSTVLKPDLTHEQYISAIINAAKSHYYYPLVEYSNNLRKAEDSNQEMKELAIELLNYARFNNFVPAIESLMKIEGKHKRMNGSIYKELMTQGISLGANYAWRGYRILSIEDDSLSEKEKYIAAKATELFNGDDFAISFTHPPKEKEALIVANNKAQEKADSVKRVIYIDGAHVPEG
;
A
#
# COMPACT_ATOMS: atom_id res chain seq x y z
N MET A 1 15.01 -29.13 16.36
CA MET A 1 13.85 -28.30 16.74
C MET A 1 13.23 -27.79 15.45
N LYS A 2 12.07 -28.30 15.05
CA LYS A 2 11.39 -27.84 13.82
C LYS A 2 10.74 -26.50 14.12
N VAL A 3 11.36 -25.42 13.66
CA VAL A 3 10.75 -24.08 13.72
C VAL A 3 9.78 -23.99 12.55
N THR A 4 8.49 -24.00 12.86
CA THR A 4 7.44 -23.62 11.92
C THR A 4 7.60 -22.15 11.59
N ILE A 5 8.08 -21.85 10.39
CA ILE A 5 8.14 -20.51 9.83
C ILE A 5 6.70 -20.11 9.50
N THR A 6 6.06 -19.34 10.38
CA THR A 6 4.81 -18.67 10.07
C THR A 6 5.16 -17.44 9.25
N THR A 7 5.26 -17.61 7.94
CA THR A 7 5.39 -16.49 7.00
C THR A 7 4.09 -15.69 7.08
N LEU A 8 4.08 -14.60 7.86
CA LEU A 8 3.01 -13.62 7.83
C LEU A 8 3.12 -12.90 6.47
N LEU A 9 2.47 -13.48 5.45
CA LEU A 9 2.22 -12.80 4.20
C LEU A 9 1.35 -11.60 4.55
N LEU A 10 1.95 -10.40 4.59
CA LEU A 10 1.19 -9.16 4.48
C LEU A 10 0.52 -9.17 3.12
N VAL A 11 -0.72 -9.63 3.13
CA VAL A 11 -1.67 -9.36 2.08
C VAL A 11 -2.08 -7.91 2.32
N PHE A 12 -2.13 -7.08 1.28
CA PHE A 12 -2.89 -5.85 1.41
C PHE A 12 -4.35 -6.27 1.39
N SER A 13 -5.13 -5.97 2.43
CA SER A 13 -6.59 -6.00 2.28
C SER A 13 -6.89 -4.83 1.36
N PHE A 14 -6.94 -5.13 0.08
CA PHE A 14 -7.75 -4.32 -0.81
C PHE A 14 -9.16 -4.35 -0.21
N LEU A 15 -9.80 -3.20 -0.11
CA LEU A 15 -11.25 -3.16 -0.16
C LEU A 15 -11.62 -3.77 -1.52
N ALA A 16 -11.66 -5.11 -1.58
CA ALA A 16 -11.91 -5.90 -2.78
C ALA A 16 -13.39 -5.79 -3.13
N LEU A 17 -13.79 -4.57 -3.50
CA LEU A 17 -15.15 -4.24 -3.93
C LEU A 17 -15.45 -4.84 -5.31
N THR A 18 -14.42 -5.32 -6.01
CA THR A 18 -14.52 -6.03 -7.27
C THR A 18 -14.73 -7.53 -7.02
N GLY A 19 -15.84 -7.88 -6.38
CA GLY A 19 -16.43 -9.20 -6.62
C GLY A 19 -16.69 -9.35 -8.13
N CYS A 20 -16.54 -10.56 -8.68
CA CYS A 20 -16.61 -10.87 -10.11
C CYS A 20 -17.86 -10.26 -10.77
N SER A 21 -17.70 -9.06 -11.31
CA SER A 21 -18.72 -8.37 -12.09
C SER A 21 -18.19 -8.24 -13.51
N LYS A 22 -19.07 -8.38 -14.49
CA LYS A 22 -18.71 -8.18 -15.91
C LYS A 22 -18.11 -6.80 -16.18
N ALA A 23 -18.38 -5.82 -15.32
CA ALA A 23 -17.83 -4.48 -15.45
C ALA A 23 -16.34 -4.39 -15.08
N THR A 24 -15.86 -5.24 -14.17
CA THR A 24 -14.50 -5.15 -13.61
C THR A 24 -13.57 -6.28 -14.07
N GLU A 25 -14.12 -7.31 -14.70
CA GLU A 25 -13.38 -8.42 -15.27
C GLU A 25 -12.54 -7.96 -16.47
N PRO A 26 -11.23 -8.23 -16.53
CA PRO A 26 -10.39 -7.85 -17.65
C PRO A 26 -10.83 -8.48 -18.97
N GLN A 27 -10.77 -7.72 -20.06
CA GLN A 27 -11.18 -8.15 -21.40
C GLN A 27 -10.03 -8.00 -22.41
N GLN A 28 -10.02 -8.85 -23.44
CA GLN A 28 -9.03 -8.75 -24.53
C GLN A 28 -9.07 -7.39 -25.23
N ALA A 29 -10.26 -6.77 -25.32
CA ALA A 29 -10.43 -5.46 -25.95
C ALA A 29 -9.71 -4.33 -25.19
N ASP A 30 -9.39 -4.53 -23.91
CA ASP A 30 -8.71 -3.52 -23.08
C ASP A 30 -7.26 -3.28 -23.54
N ILE A 31 -6.67 -4.25 -24.24
CA ILE A 31 -5.29 -4.16 -24.74
C ILE A 31 -5.13 -2.93 -25.61
N ALA A 32 -5.96 -2.78 -26.65
CA ALA A 32 -5.88 -1.65 -27.56
C ALA A 32 -6.06 -0.30 -26.82
N VAL A 33 -6.94 -0.26 -25.81
CA VAL A 33 -7.19 0.95 -25.02
C VAL A 33 -5.97 1.33 -24.17
N PHE A 34 -5.34 0.35 -23.51
CA PHE A 34 -4.16 0.59 -22.69
C PHE A 34 -2.89 0.82 -23.51
N GLU A 35 -2.72 0.15 -24.65
CA GLU A 35 -1.63 0.43 -25.59
C GLU A 35 -1.71 1.87 -26.11
N GLN A 36 -2.91 2.33 -26.47
CA GLN A 36 -3.12 3.73 -26.85
C GLN A 36 -2.73 4.66 -25.70
N PHE A 37 -3.20 4.40 -24.47
CA PHE A 37 -2.85 5.18 -23.29
C PHE A 37 -1.33 5.25 -23.07
N LEU A 38 -0.62 4.13 -23.15
CA LEU A 38 0.83 4.07 -22.99
C LEU A 38 1.56 4.83 -24.11
N SER A 39 1.07 4.74 -25.35
CA SER A 39 1.66 5.47 -26.48
C SER A 39 1.49 6.99 -26.37
N GLU A 40 0.36 7.45 -25.84
CA GLU A 40 0.06 8.87 -25.61
C GLU A 40 0.81 9.43 -24.39
N ASN A 41 1.26 8.55 -23.48
CA ASN A 41 1.92 8.91 -22.23
C ASN A 41 3.26 8.17 -22.10
N PRO A 42 4.20 8.36 -23.04
CA PRO A 42 5.42 7.57 -23.08
C PRO A 42 6.31 7.86 -21.87
N ILE A 43 6.65 6.83 -21.11
CA ILE A 43 7.64 6.89 -20.04
C ILE A 43 8.43 5.58 -20.01
N SER A 44 9.76 5.69 -20.10
CA SER A 44 10.66 4.53 -20.21
C SER A 44 11.78 4.55 -19.15
N SER A 45 11.78 5.56 -18.29
CA SER A 45 12.77 5.74 -17.22
C SER A 45 12.11 6.30 -15.97
N VAL A 46 12.70 6.02 -14.82
CA VAL A 46 12.23 6.53 -13.52
C VAL A 46 12.21 8.06 -13.53
N SER A 47 11.06 8.63 -13.19
CA SER A 47 10.87 10.07 -13.03
C SER A 47 11.81 10.61 -11.95
N PRO A 48 12.46 11.78 -12.17
CA PRO A 48 13.28 12.41 -11.14
C PRO A 48 12.45 12.92 -9.95
N THR A 49 11.14 13.14 -10.15
CA THR A 49 10.21 13.61 -9.13
C THR A 49 9.32 12.47 -8.61
N VAL A 50 8.83 12.64 -7.39
CA VAL A 50 7.79 11.77 -6.82
C VAL A 50 6.52 12.57 -6.81
N ASP A 51 5.72 12.40 -7.85
CA ASP A 51 4.43 13.06 -8.02
C ASP A 51 3.34 11.99 -7.99
N ILE A 52 2.82 11.76 -6.78
CA ILE A 52 1.74 10.81 -6.55
C ILE A 52 0.60 11.54 -5.85
N ALA A 53 -0.63 11.20 -6.22
CA ALA A 53 -1.81 11.83 -5.66
C ALA A 53 -2.05 11.38 -4.21
N SER A 54 -1.45 12.06 -3.25
CA SER A 54 -1.69 11.87 -1.81
C SER A 54 -2.62 12.96 -1.24
N ILE A 55 -3.58 12.57 -0.38
CA ILE A 55 -4.42 13.51 0.40
C ILE A 55 -3.68 14.00 1.65
N TYR A 56 -2.53 13.39 1.97
CA TYR A 56 -1.74 13.74 3.14
C TYR A 56 -0.41 14.30 2.67
N GLN A 57 -0.25 15.60 2.81
CA GLN A 57 0.96 16.35 2.53
C GLN A 57 1.72 16.65 3.82
N GLN A 58 3.03 16.87 3.72
CA GLN A 58 3.82 17.21 4.89
C GLN A 58 3.32 18.52 5.52
N GLY A 59 3.01 18.48 6.81
CA GLY A 59 2.37 19.58 7.54
C GLY A 59 0.89 19.35 7.80
N ASP A 60 0.24 18.41 7.10
CA ASP A 60 -1.14 18.04 7.40
C ASP A 60 -1.24 17.32 8.76
N PRO A 61 -2.32 17.50 9.53
CA PRO A 61 -2.45 16.92 10.87
C PRO A 61 -2.28 15.40 10.92
N LEU A 62 -2.70 14.69 9.87
CA LEU A 62 -2.65 13.22 9.80
C LEU A 62 -1.38 12.66 9.14
N PHE A 63 -0.53 13.52 8.57
CA PHE A 63 0.62 13.09 7.77
C PHE A 63 1.53 12.13 8.55
N GLU A 64 1.96 12.51 9.75
CA GLU A 64 2.86 11.67 10.57
C GLU A 64 2.22 10.34 10.93
N SER A 65 0.96 10.35 11.39
CA SER A 65 0.25 9.12 11.75
C SER A 65 0.11 8.16 10.58
N VAL A 66 -0.26 8.66 9.40
CA VAL A 66 -0.45 7.82 8.21
C VAL A 66 0.90 7.32 7.68
N LEU A 67 1.95 8.14 7.73
CA LEU A 67 3.31 7.72 7.40
C LEU A 67 3.80 6.61 8.34
N TYR A 68 3.52 6.72 9.65
CA TYR A 68 3.83 5.65 10.60
C TYR A 68 3.07 4.36 10.31
N ILE A 69 1.77 4.44 9.98
CA ILE A 69 0.99 3.26 9.56
C ILE A 69 1.61 2.61 8.33
N GLN A 70 1.93 3.41 7.30
CA GLN A 70 2.60 2.94 6.09
C GLN A 70 3.92 2.23 6.39
N ARG A 71 4.64 2.68 7.43
CA ARG A 71 5.90 2.10 7.89
C ARG A 71 5.71 1.00 8.94
N ASN A 72 4.51 0.52 9.23
CA ASN A 72 4.25 -0.45 10.30
C ASN A 72 4.65 -0.01 11.72
N LEU A 73 4.86 1.28 11.94
CA LEU A 73 5.17 1.88 13.24
C LEU A 73 3.85 2.21 13.97
N TRP A 74 3.04 1.19 14.24
CA TRP A 74 1.65 1.41 14.68
C TRP A 74 1.55 1.95 16.11
N ALA A 75 2.51 1.70 16.99
CA ALA A 75 2.50 2.25 18.34
C ALA A 75 2.66 3.79 18.30
N GLU A 76 3.55 4.27 17.44
CA GLU A 76 3.78 5.67 17.14
C GLU A 76 2.54 6.29 16.48
N ALA A 77 1.98 5.60 15.47
CA ALA A 77 0.74 6.03 14.82
C ALA A 77 -0.42 6.18 15.82
N LYS A 78 -0.63 5.18 16.68
CA LYS A 78 -1.67 5.19 17.71
C LYS A 78 -1.53 6.37 18.66
N THR A 79 -0.32 6.63 19.13
CA THR A 79 -0.01 7.75 20.03
C THR A 79 -0.38 9.10 19.41
N GLN A 80 -0.16 9.26 18.10
CA GLN A 80 -0.54 10.47 17.36
C GLN A 80 -2.05 10.57 17.11
N LEU A 81 -2.73 9.45 16.84
CA LEU A 81 -4.14 9.41 16.47
C LEU A 81 -5.09 9.62 17.66
N GLU A 82 -4.74 9.11 18.84
CA GLU A 82 -5.62 9.17 20.03
C GLU A 82 -6.10 10.59 20.40
N PRO A 83 -5.24 11.62 20.44
CA PRO A 83 -5.69 13.01 20.67
C PRO A 83 -6.67 13.51 19.60
N MET A 84 -6.45 13.16 18.33
CA MET A 84 -7.32 13.59 17.22
C MET A 84 -8.69 12.90 17.28
N VAL A 85 -8.72 11.62 17.68
CA VAL A 85 -9.95 10.86 17.92
C VAL A 85 -10.74 11.46 19.09
N LYS A 86 -10.07 11.86 20.17
CA LYS A 86 -10.71 12.56 21.30
C LYS A 86 -11.39 13.86 20.85
N ASN A 87 -10.78 14.56 19.87
CA ASN A 87 -11.33 15.75 19.24
C ASN A 87 -12.34 15.46 18.12
N GLN A 88 -12.85 14.23 18.02
CA GLN A 88 -13.88 13.81 17.07
C GLN A 88 -13.50 13.93 15.59
N ASN A 89 -12.20 13.86 15.25
CA ASN A 89 -11.77 13.86 13.86
C ASN A 89 -12.15 12.52 13.17
N PRO A 90 -12.97 12.52 12.10
CA PRO A 90 -13.46 11.29 11.49
C PRO A 90 -12.36 10.51 10.76
N ASP A 91 -11.40 11.16 10.14
CA ASP A 91 -10.29 10.51 9.45
C ASP A 91 -9.32 9.86 10.46
N ALA A 92 -9.08 10.50 11.61
CA ALA A 92 -8.30 9.91 12.69
C ALA A 92 -8.99 8.67 13.27
N LYS A 93 -10.33 8.68 13.41
CA LYS A 93 -11.09 7.50 13.84
C LYS A 93 -10.95 6.35 12.86
N PHE A 94 -11.03 6.64 11.56
CA PHE A 94 -10.81 5.65 10.51
C PHE A 94 -9.42 5.01 10.67
N TRP A 95 -8.35 5.81 10.69
CA TRP A 95 -6.98 5.29 10.79
C TRP A 95 -6.72 4.54 12.09
N LEU A 96 -7.23 5.03 13.22
CA LEU A 96 -7.09 4.34 14.50
C LEU A 96 -7.83 3.00 14.48
N ALA A 97 -9.04 2.94 13.89
CA ALA A 97 -9.76 1.69 13.72
C ALA A 97 -8.96 0.69 12.86
N SER A 98 -8.34 1.18 11.77
CA SER A 98 -7.57 0.38 10.83
C SER A 98 -6.35 -0.31 11.45
N ILE A 99 -5.68 0.31 12.41
CA ILE A 99 -4.57 -0.35 13.15
C ILE A 99 -5.02 -1.05 14.43
N THR A 100 -6.29 -0.87 14.84
CA THR A 100 -6.82 -1.49 16.07
C THR A 100 -7.32 -2.91 15.81
N TRP A 101 -8.05 -3.14 14.72
CA TRP A 101 -8.73 -4.43 14.50
C TRP A 101 -7.77 -5.62 14.38
N GLY A 102 -6.59 -5.44 13.78
CA GLY A 102 -5.58 -6.51 13.61
C GLY A 102 -4.83 -6.88 14.90
N THR A 103 -4.94 -6.10 15.96
CA THR A 103 -4.15 -6.30 17.21
C THR A 103 -4.77 -7.32 18.18
N GLY A 104 -5.90 -7.93 17.80
CA GLY A 104 -6.49 -9.06 18.51
C GLY A 104 -8.02 -8.96 18.63
N ILE A 105 -8.67 -10.12 18.73
CA ILE A 105 -10.15 -10.27 18.72
C ILE A 105 -10.86 -9.36 19.75
N LYS A 106 -10.24 -9.11 20.90
CA LYS A 106 -10.81 -8.26 21.96
C LYS A 106 -10.90 -6.78 21.55
N ASN A 107 -10.12 -6.36 20.56
CA ASN A 107 -10.09 -4.98 20.08
C ASN A 107 -11.09 -4.76 18.92
N ASN A 108 -11.68 -5.82 18.36
CA ASN A 108 -12.66 -5.71 17.27
C ASN A 108 -13.88 -4.85 17.64
N PRO A 109 -14.49 -4.95 18.84
CA PRO A 109 -15.59 -4.05 19.21
C PRO A 109 -15.18 -2.57 19.25
N MET A 110 -13.94 -2.27 19.64
CA MET A 110 -13.41 -0.91 19.67
C MET A 110 -13.18 -0.38 18.26
N ALA A 111 -12.56 -1.18 17.40
CA ALA A 111 -12.37 -0.84 15.99
C ALA A 111 -13.72 -0.65 15.28
N LYS A 112 -14.70 -1.53 15.51
CA LYS A 112 -16.07 -1.41 14.98
C LYS A 112 -16.67 -0.06 15.33
N LYS A 113 -16.64 0.31 16.62
CA LYS A 113 -17.19 1.57 17.10
C LYS A 113 -16.54 2.77 16.39
N LEU A 114 -15.21 2.78 16.28
CA LEU A 114 -14.48 3.86 15.61
C LEU A 114 -14.81 3.95 14.11
N TYR A 115 -14.89 2.81 13.41
CA TYR A 115 -15.31 2.78 12.00
C TYR A 115 -16.74 3.29 11.82
N MET A 116 -17.70 2.82 12.63
CA MET A 116 -19.10 3.27 12.53
C MET A 116 -19.21 4.77 12.77
N GLU A 117 -18.60 5.29 13.84
CA GLU A 117 -18.62 6.73 14.13
C GLU A 117 -17.96 7.54 13.01
N SER A 118 -16.85 7.07 12.45
CA SER A 118 -16.18 7.71 11.31
C SER A 118 -17.08 7.76 10.07
N ALA A 119 -17.76 6.65 9.77
CA ALA A 119 -18.70 6.53 8.65
C ALA A 119 -19.94 7.42 8.84
N GLU A 120 -20.47 7.50 10.06
CA GLU A 120 -21.57 8.38 10.45
C GLU A 120 -21.19 9.85 10.30
N GLN A 121 -19.95 10.20 10.63
CA GLN A 121 -19.38 11.55 10.51
C GLN A 121 -18.96 11.92 9.07
N GLY A 122 -19.20 11.06 8.09
CA GLY A 122 -19.02 11.38 6.68
C GLY A 122 -17.67 10.99 6.09
N ASN A 123 -16.89 10.12 6.75
CA ASN A 123 -15.72 9.53 6.10
C ASN A 123 -16.18 8.47 5.07
N PRO A 124 -15.88 8.65 3.76
CA PRO A 124 -16.35 7.75 2.72
C PRO A 124 -15.69 6.37 2.78
N TYR A 125 -14.44 6.28 3.23
CA TYR A 125 -13.71 5.01 3.35
C TYR A 125 -14.23 4.17 4.52
N ALA A 126 -14.57 4.81 5.63
CA ALA A 126 -15.21 4.15 6.77
C ALA A 126 -16.60 3.63 6.41
N ALA A 127 -17.38 4.38 5.62
CA ALA A 127 -18.64 3.86 5.09
C ALA A 127 -18.40 2.66 4.16
N LEU A 128 -17.46 2.79 3.23
CA LEU A 128 -17.12 1.74 2.27
C LEU A 128 -16.61 0.45 2.94
N PHE A 129 -15.97 0.56 4.10
CA PHE A 129 -15.55 -0.58 4.93
C PHE A 129 -16.72 -1.53 5.26
N PHE A 130 -17.92 -1.00 5.47
CA PHE A 130 -19.13 -1.80 5.75
C PHE A 130 -19.84 -2.31 4.49
N SER A 131 -19.18 -2.31 3.34
CA SER A 131 -19.70 -2.98 2.14
C SER A 131 -19.89 -4.48 2.39
N PRO A 132 -20.96 -5.11 1.87
CA PRO A 132 -21.12 -6.55 1.91
C PRO A 132 -20.01 -7.33 1.20
N LYS A 133 -19.25 -6.67 0.31
CA LYS A 133 -18.10 -7.24 -0.40
C LYS A 133 -16.77 -7.12 0.36
N ASN A 134 -16.75 -6.44 1.51
CA ASN A 134 -15.55 -6.36 2.32
C ASN A 134 -15.43 -7.61 3.19
N ASP A 135 -14.38 -8.42 2.96
CA ASP A 135 -14.15 -9.68 3.68
C ASP A 135 -13.96 -9.47 5.19
N ILE A 136 -13.32 -8.38 5.62
CA ILE A 136 -13.10 -8.07 7.04
C ILE A 136 -14.45 -7.74 7.71
N CYS A 137 -15.29 -6.95 7.04
CA CYS A 137 -16.66 -6.69 7.50
C CYS A 137 -17.43 -7.99 7.63
N GLN A 138 -17.45 -8.82 6.59
CA GLN A 138 -18.16 -10.11 6.62
C GLN A 138 -17.66 -11.03 7.73
N MET A 139 -16.35 -11.04 7.98
CA MET A 139 -15.75 -11.90 8.97
C MET A 139 -16.03 -11.45 10.42
N TYR A 140 -15.97 -10.15 10.69
CA TYR A 140 -15.96 -9.63 12.06
C TYR A 140 -17.18 -8.78 12.43
N TYR A 141 -17.88 -8.22 11.45
CA TYR A 141 -18.93 -7.22 11.61
C TYR A 141 -20.14 -7.52 10.70
N SER A 142 -20.42 -8.80 10.43
CA SER A 142 -21.43 -9.24 9.44
C SER A 142 -22.81 -8.60 9.60
N SER A 143 -23.23 -8.32 10.84
CA SER A 143 -24.52 -7.66 11.13
C SER A 143 -24.59 -6.20 10.67
N GLU A 144 -23.44 -5.55 10.46
CA GLU A 144 -23.35 -4.15 10.05
C GLU A 144 -23.15 -4.00 8.53
N CYS A 145 -22.76 -5.06 7.82
CA CYS A 145 -22.44 -4.97 6.40
C CYS A 145 -23.72 -4.83 5.58
N SER A 146 -23.83 -3.76 4.79
CA SER A 146 -25.04 -3.44 4.04
C SER A 146 -24.73 -2.64 2.78
N GLU A 147 -25.51 -2.87 1.71
CA GLU A 147 -25.43 -2.07 0.47
C GLU A 147 -25.75 -0.59 0.73
N GLU A 148 -26.52 -0.26 1.79
CA GLU A 148 -26.77 1.13 2.19
C GLU A 148 -25.47 1.90 2.50
N TRP A 149 -24.46 1.20 3.01
CA TRP A 149 -23.14 1.79 3.25
C TRP A 149 -22.37 2.06 1.97
N VAL A 150 -22.55 1.22 0.94
CA VAL A 150 -21.97 1.44 -0.39
C VAL A 150 -22.59 2.68 -1.03
N ASP A 151 -23.92 2.80 -0.99
CA ASP A 151 -24.64 3.98 -1.47
C ASP A 151 -24.22 5.26 -0.73
N LYS A 152 -24.03 5.17 0.59
CA LYS A 152 -23.56 6.28 1.40
C LYS A 152 -22.12 6.67 1.02
N ALA A 153 -21.22 5.70 0.90
CA ALA A 153 -19.84 5.94 0.49
C ALA A 153 -19.78 6.60 -0.89
N GLN A 154 -20.56 6.12 -1.85
CA GLN A 154 -20.65 6.67 -3.20
C GLN A 154 -21.06 8.15 -3.16
N LYS A 155 -22.11 8.50 -2.41
CA LYS A 155 -22.56 9.90 -2.26
C LYS A 155 -21.50 10.79 -1.63
N LEU A 156 -20.82 10.31 -0.59
CA LEU A 156 -19.72 11.02 0.06
C LEU A 156 -18.54 11.24 -0.91
N PHE A 157 -18.21 10.25 -1.72
CA PHE A 157 -17.19 10.41 -2.77
C PHE A 157 -17.62 11.39 -3.87
N VAL A 158 -18.89 11.42 -4.27
CA VAL A 158 -19.41 12.43 -5.22
C VAL A 158 -19.20 13.84 -4.68
N GLU A 159 -19.51 14.09 -3.41
CA GLU A 159 -19.29 15.40 -2.79
C GLU A 159 -17.81 15.74 -2.70
N LYS A 160 -16.97 14.78 -2.27
CA LYS A 160 -15.52 14.98 -2.17
C LYS A 160 -14.86 15.17 -3.54
N ALA A 161 -15.37 14.55 -4.60
CA ALA A 161 -14.87 14.72 -5.97
C ALA A 161 -14.98 16.17 -6.45
N LYS A 162 -15.95 16.95 -5.95
CA LYS A 162 -16.12 18.37 -6.30
C LYS A 162 -14.95 19.25 -5.84
N THR A 163 -14.14 18.81 -4.88
CA THR A 163 -12.96 19.53 -4.41
C THR A 163 -11.70 19.21 -5.22
N GLY A 164 -11.81 18.35 -6.24
CA GLY A 164 -10.67 17.90 -7.05
C GLY A 164 -9.92 16.70 -6.47
N ASP A 165 -10.44 16.02 -5.44
CA ASP A 165 -9.83 14.76 -4.96
C ASP A 165 -9.99 13.66 -6.02
N VAL A 166 -8.90 13.36 -6.71
CA VAL A 166 -8.85 12.40 -7.83
C VAL A 166 -9.23 10.98 -7.41
N ARG A 167 -9.01 10.59 -6.15
CA ARG A 167 -9.50 9.30 -5.61
C ARG A 167 -11.00 9.31 -5.49
N ALA A 168 -11.57 10.41 -5.01
CA ALA A 168 -13.00 10.54 -4.87
C ALA A 168 -13.68 10.54 -6.25
N VAL A 169 -13.06 11.14 -7.27
CA VAL A 169 -13.51 11.01 -8.67
C VAL A 169 -13.55 9.55 -9.10
N TYR A 170 -12.48 8.78 -8.84
CA TYR A 170 -12.44 7.35 -9.13
C TYR A 170 -13.56 6.58 -8.40
N TYR A 171 -13.61 6.65 -7.07
CA TYR A 171 -14.59 5.89 -6.27
C TYR A 171 -16.04 6.31 -6.50
N SER A 172 -16.30 7.60 -6.77
CA SER A 172 -17.65 8.06 -7.14
C SER A 172 -18.14 7.46 -8.46
N THR A 173 -17.21 7.04 -9.33
CA THR A 173 -17.50 6.38 -10.60
C THR A 173 -17.65 4.88 -10.44
N VAL A 174 -16.66 4.20 -9.84
CA VAL A 174 -16.65 2.72 -9.78
C VAL A 174 -17.63 2.12 -8.77
N LEU A 175 -18.20 2.94 -7.89
CA LEU A 175 -19.26 2.52 -6.97
C LEU A 175 -20.68 2.69 -7.53
N LYS A 176 -20.82 3.13 -8.80
CA LYS A 176 -22.13 3.25 -9.43
C LYS A 176 -22.76 1.87 -9.64
N PRO A 177 -24.07 1.70 -9.35
CA PRO A 177 -24.75 0.42 -9.55
C PRO A 177 -24.84 0.03 -11.04
N ASP A 178 -24.82 1.01 -11.94
CA ASP A 178 -24.90 0.86 -13.40
C ASP A 178 -23.53 1.02 -14.09
N LEU A 179 -22.42 0.83 -13.36
CA LEU A 179 -21.05 0.91 -13.90
C LEU A 179 -20.89 -0.01 -15.11
N THR A 180 -20.51 0.58 -16.25
CA THR A 180 -20.12 -0.19 -17.43
C THR A 180 -18.63 -0.51 -17.42
N HIS A 181 -18.22 -1.53 -18.17
CA HIS A 181 -16.81 -1.87 -18.31
C HIS A 181 -15.99 -0.73 -18.93
N GLU A 182 -16.52 -0.06 -19.96
CA GLU A 182 -15.88 1.11 -20.58
C GLU A 182 -15.67 2.25 -19.57
N GLN A 183 -16.66 2.51 -18.70
CA GLN A 183 -16.53 3.51 -17.63
C GLN A 183 -15.47 3.11 -16.62
N TYR A 184 -15.37 1.83 -16.27
CA TYR A 184 -14.34 1.31 -15.37
C TYR A 184 -12.94 1.49 -15.93
N ILE A 185 -12.68 1.07 -17.17
CA ILE A 185 -11.39 1.24 -17.85
C ILE A 185 -11.04 2.74 -17.99
N SER A 186 -12.01 3.57 -18.37
CA SER A 186 -11.83 5.02 -18.45
C SER A 186 -11.49 5.64 -17.09
N ALA A 187 -12.12 5.17 -16.01
CA ALA A 187 -11.83 5.63 -14.65
C ALA A 187 -10.41 5.27 -14.20
N ILE A 188 -9.92 4.06 -14.55
CA ILE A 188 -8.54 3.64 -14.30
C ILE A 188 -7.55 4.56 -15.02
N ILE A 189 -7.78 4.82 -16.31
CA ILE A 189 -6.89 5.68 -17.13
C ILE A 189 -6.89 7.11 -16.60
N ASN A 190 -8.06 7.68 -16.29
CA ASN A 190 -8.18 9.03 -15.75
C ASN A 190 -7.50 9.17 -14.38
N ALA A 191 -7.62 8.15 -13.52
CA ALA A 191 -6.91 8.10 -12.25
C ALA A 191 -5.39 8.11 -12.47
N ALA A 192 -4.87 7.27 -13.38
CA ALA A 192 -3.45 7.19 -13.68
C ALA A 192 -2.91 8.51 -14.28
N LYS A 193 -3.64 9.15 -15.20
CA LYS A 193 -3.32 10.49 -15.74
C LYS A 193 -3.28 11.57 -14.65
N SER A 194 -4.02 11.36 -13.56
CA SER A 194 -4.07 12.27 -12.41
C SER A 194 -3.14 11.83 -11.28
N HIS A 195 -2.13 11.01 -11.57
CA HIS A 195 -1.13 10.52 -10.61
C HIS A 195 -1.68 9.64 -9.47
N TYR A 196 -2.91 9.13 -9.62
CA TYR A 196 -3.50 8.13 -8.72
C TYR A 196 -3.41 6.73 -9.36
N TYR A 197 -2.34 6.00 -9.02
CA TYR A 197 -1.95 4.79 -9.73
C TYR A 197 -2.51 3.47 -9.16
N TYR A 198 -3.15 3.49 -7.99
CA TYR A 198 -3.72 2.27 -7.39
C TYR A 198 -4.64 1.50 -8.34
N PRO A 199 -5.64 2.13 -9.01
CA PRO A 199 -6.53 1.42 -9.91
C PRO A 199 -5.79 0.71 -11.05
N LEU A 200 -4.74 1.35 -11.59
CA LEU A 200 -3.90 0.77 -12.63
C LEU A 200 -3.14 -0.46 -12.11
N VAL A 201 -2.51 -0.35 -10.94
CA VAL A 201 -1.74 -1.44 -10.31
C VAL A 201 -2.63 -2.62 -9.93
N GLU A 202 -3.81 -2.38 -9.38
CA GLU A 202 -4.79 -3.41 -9.06
C GLU A 202 -5.25 -4.13 -10.32
N TYR A 203 -5.65 -3.37 -11.34
CA TYR A 203 -6.06 -3.91 -12.63
C TYR A 203 -4.96 -4.77 -13.26
N SER A 204 -3.71 -4.28 -13.31
CA SER A 204 -2.57 -5.05 -13.84
C SER A 204 -2.32 -6.33 -13.05
N ASN A 205 -2.43 -6.28 -11.72
CA ASN A 205 -2.26 -7.47 -10.89
C ASN A 205 -3.38 -8.50 -11.11
N ASN A 206 -4.62 -8.05 -11.32
CA ASN A 206 -5.76 -8.90 -11.64
C ASN A 206 -5.60 -9.52 -13.03
N LEU A 207 -5.28 -8.71 -14.04
CA LEU A 207 -4.97 -9.13 -15.41
C LEU A 207 -3.88 -10.22 -15.42
N ARG A 208 -2.84 -10.08 -14.61
CA ARG A 208 -1.76 -11.09 -14.54
C ARG A 208 -2.19 -12.41 -13.88
N LYS A 209 -3.14 -12.36 -12.93
CA LYS A 209 -3.56 -13.51 -12.11
C LYS A 209 -4.78 -14.24 -12.65
N ALA A 210 -5.61 -13.58 -13.45
CA ALA A 210 -6.82 -14.15 -14.01
C ALA A 210 -6.49 -15.40 -14.87
N GLU A 211 -7.27 -16.46 -14.69
CA GLU A 211 -7.07 -17.74 -15.38
C GLU A 211 -7.22 -17.58 -16.90
N ASP A 212 -8.18 -16.77 -17.33
CA ASP A 212 -8.51 -16.53 -18.74
C ASP A 212 -7.56 -15.53 -19.43
N SER A 213 -6.60 -14.94 -18.71
CA SER A 213 -5.65 -14.01 -19.31
C SER A 213 -4.58 -14.73 -20.13
N ASN A 214 -4.51 -14.37 -21.41
CA ASN A 214 -3.51 -14.87 -22.34
C ASN A 214 -2.13 -14.21 -22.13
N GLN A 215 -1.17 -14.56 -22.99
CA GLN A 215 0.20 -14.07 -22.87
C GLN A 215 0.31 -12.55 -23.11
N GLU A 216 -0.40 -12.03 -24.11
CA GLU A 216 -0.42 -10.61 -24.47
C GLU A 216 -0.98 -9.74 -23.33
N MET A 217 -2.08 -10.19 -22.71
CA MET A 217 -2.64 -9.56 -21.50
C MET A 217 -1.64 -9.55 -20.34
N LYS A 218 -0.87 -10.63 -20.16
CA LYS A 218 0.15 -10.72 -19.11
C LYS A 218 1.34 -9.81 -19.40
N GLU A 219 1.72 -9.62 -20.66
CA GLU A 219 2.76 -8.68 -21.08
C GLU A 219 2.30 -7.23 -20.84
N LEU A 220 1.09 -6.89 -21.27
CA LEU A 220 0.48 -5.59 -20.98
C LEU A 220 0.44 -5.28 -19.48
N ALA A 221 0.10 -6.27 -18.63
CA ALA A 221 0.13 -6.09 -17.19
C ALA A 221 1.51 -5.64 -16.67
N ILE A 222 2.60 -6.15 -17.25
CA ILE A 222 3.97 -5.75 -16.89
C ILE A 222 4.27 -4.33 -17.38
N GLU A 223 3.79 -3.95 -18.57
CA GLU A 223 3.95 -2.59 -19.09
C GLU A 223 3.22 -1.55 -18.23
N LEU A 224 1.99 -1.83 -17.82
CA LEU A 224 1.20 -0.95 -16.96
C LEU A 224 1.80 -0.83 -15.55
N LEU A 225 2.33 -1.92 -14.99
CA LEU A 225 3.10 -1.87 -13.74
C LEU A 225 4.37 -1.04 -13.90
N ASN A 226 5.08 -1.17 -15.02
CA ASN A 226 6.27 -0.35 -15.29
C ASN A 226 5.93 1.13 -15.44
N TYR A 227 4.81 1.47 -16.08
CA TYR A 227 4.33 2.85 -16.16
C TYR A 227 4.17 3.49 -14.76
N ALA A 228 3.49 2.80 -13.84
CA ALA A 228 3.33 3.28 -12.47
C ALA A 228 4.67 3.28 -11.69
N ARG A 229 5.52 2.28 -11.89
CA ARG A 229 6.86 2.18 -11.29
C ARG A 229 7.78 3.31 -11.75
N PHE A 230 7.75 3.68 -13.03
CA PHE A 230 8.52 4.82 -13.55
C PHE A 230 8.02 6.15 -12.98
N ASN A 231 6.75 6.25 -12.60
CA ASN A 231 6.22 7.36 -11.81
C ASN A 231 6.45 7.24 -10.30
N ASN A 232 7.39 6.39 -9.86
CA ASN A 232 7.77 6.19 -8.46
C ASN A 232 6.63 5.70 -7.56
N PHE A 233 5.62 5.01 -8.11
CA PHE A 233 4.54 4.47 -7.29
C PHE A 233 4.94 3.14 -6.62
N VAL A 234 5.08 3.17 -5.30
CA VAL A 234 5.61 2.05 -4.49
C VAL A 234 4.83 0.73 -4.68
N PRO A 235 3.50 0.69 -4.67
CA PRO A 235 2.76 -0.56 -4.88
C PRO A 235 3.07 -1.26 -6.23
N ALA A 236 3.41 -0.50 -7.28
CA ALA A 236 3.85 -1.07 -8.56
C ALA A 236 5.24 -1.70 -8.44
N ILE A 237 6.17 -1.00 -7.78
CA ILE A 237 7.53 -1.49 -7.51
C ILE A 237 7.46 -2.80 -6.73
N GLU A 238 6.67 -2.85 -5.64
CA GLU A 238 6.53 -4.07 -4.85
C GLU A 238 5.89 -5.23 -5.64
N SER A 239 4.91 -4.92 -6.51
CA SER A 239 4.29 -5.92 -7.38
C SER A 239 5.32 -6.54 -8.34
N LEU A 240 6.13 -5.70 -9.00
CA LEU A 240 7.22 -6.16 -9.88
C LEU A 240 8.28 -6.94 -9.11
N MET A 241 8.68 -6.49 -7.91
CA MET A 241 9.62 -7.25 -7.07
C MET A 241 9.10 -8.64 -6.71
N LYS A 242 7.80 -8.78 -6.39
CA LYS A 242 7.17 -10.07 -6.10
C LYS A 242 7.17 -10.98 -7.34
N ILE A 243 6.95 -10.41 -8.52
CA ILE A 243 6.99 -11.15 -9.80
C ILE A 243 8.40 -11.69 -10.05
N GLU A 244 9.42 -10.82 -9.97
CA GLU A 244 10.83 -11.21 -10.14
C GLU A 244 11.29 -12.22 -9.07
N GLY A 245 10.87 -12.01 -7.82
CA GLY A 245 11.23 -12.85 -6.67
C GLY A 245 10.64 -14.26 -6.70
N LYS A 246 9.49 -14.48 -7.37
CA LYS A 246 8.84 -15.80 -7.50
C LYS A 246 9.73 -16.84 -8.18
N HIS A 247 10.79 -16.41 -8.88
CA HIS A 247 11.78 -17.27 -9.53
C HIS A 247 13.11 -17.44 -8.75
N LYS A 248 13.13 -17.18 -7.42
CA LYS A 248 14.31 -17.28 -6.53
C LYS A 248 15.50 -16.39 -6.93
N ARG A 249 15.27 -15.33 -7.70
CA ARG A 249 16.29 -14.41 -8.22
C ARG A 249 16.28 -13.07 -7.48
N MET A 250 16.31 -13.07 -6.14
CA MET A 250 16.59 -11.83 -5.39
C MET A 250 17.96 -11.23 -5.77
N ASN A 251 18.85 -12.04 -6.36
CA ASN A 251 20.13 -11.62 -6.92
C ASN A 251 20.08 -11.07 -8.35
N GLY A 252 18.92 -11.11 -9.03
CA GLY A 252 18.78 -10.60 -10.39
C GLY A 252 18.96 -9.07 -10.46
N SER A 253 19.50 -8.57 -11.57
CA SER A 253 19.73 -7.12 -11.76
C SER A 253 18.46 -6.30 -11.62
N ILE A 254 17.36 -6.75 -12.25
CA ILE A 254 16.04 -6.08 -12.19
C ILE A 254 15.52 -6.05 -10.75
N TYR A 255 15.61 -7.16 -10.01
CA TYR A 255 15.19 -7.18 -8.61
C TYR A 255 16.00 -6.19 -7.76
N LYS A 256 17.32 -6.13 -7.93
CA LYS A 256 18.20 -5.18 -7.23
C LYS A 256 17.89 -3.73 -7.59
N GLU A 257 17.58 -3.45 -8.84
CA GLU A 257 17.15 -2.12 -9.31
C GLU A 257 15.83 -1.70 -8.65
N LEU A 258 14.81 -2.55 -8.71
CA LEU A 258 13.52 -2.32 -8.08
C LEU A 258 13.64 -2.18 -6.56
N MET A 259 14.47 -3.01 -5.92
CA MET A 259 14.75 -2.93 -4.49
C MET A 259 15.41 -1.60 -4.13
N THR A 260 16.41 -1.16 -4.91
CA THR A 260 17.08 0.13 -4.68
C THR A 260 16.09 1.29 -4.80
N GLN A 261 15.27 1.29 -5.84
CA GLN A 261 14.20 2.27 -6.03
C GLN A 261 13.22 2.22 -4.84
N GLY A 262 12.75 1.03 -4.47
CA GLY A 262 11.82 0.80 -3.37
C GLY A 262 12.35 1.27 -2.02
N ILE A 263 13.62 0.99 -1.67
CA ILE A 263 14.25 1.47 -0.43
C ILE A 263 14.19 3.00 -0.36
N SER A 264 14.53 3.70 -1.46
CA SER A 264 14.55 5.16 -1.50
C SER A 264 13.17 5.81 -1.31
N LEU A 265 12.10 5.07 -1.66
CA LEU A 265 10.70 5.51 -1.59
C LEU A 265 9.95 4.94 -0.38
N GLY A 266 10.59 4.10 0.42
CA GLY A 266 9.99 3.53 1.63
C GLY A 266 9.11 2.30 1.41
N ALA A 267 9.37 1.49 0.39
CA ALA A 267 8.69 0.22 0.16
C ALA A 267 9.08 -0.82 1.22
N ASN A 268 8.13 -1.25 2.06
CA ASN A 268 8.39 -2.24 3.12
C ASN A 268 8.93 -3.56 2.55
N TYR A 269 8.43 -4.01 1.40
CA TYR A 269 8.91 -5.24 0.77
C TYR A 269 10.38 -5.12 0.31
N ALA A 270 10.79 -3.94 -0.15
CA ALA A 270 12.18 -3.68 -0.53
C ALA A 270 13.11 -3.68 0.69
N TRP A 271 12.68 -3.08 1.80
CA TRP A 271 13.42 -3.10 3.06
C TRP A 271 13.55 -4.52 3.65
N ARG A 272 12.53 -5.37 3.47
CA ARG A 272 12.61 -6.81 3.78
C ARG A 272 13.66 -7.53 2.94
N GLY A 273 13.65 -7.31 1.63
CA GLY A 273 14.67 -7.86 0.72
C GLY A 273 16.07 -7.39 1.09
N TYR A 274 16.23 -6.09 1.38
CA TYR A 274 17.50 -5.48 1.77
C TYR A 274 18.11 -6.15 3.00
N ARG A 275 17.33 -6.34 4.07
CA ARG A 275 17.86 -6.98 5.27
C ARG A 275 18.27 -8.44 5.04
N ILE A 276 17.51 -9.20 4.24
CA ILE A 276 17.79 -10.62 3.95
C ILE A 276 19.08 -10.72 3.13
N LEU A 277 19.18 -9.93 2.06
CA LEU A 277 20.38 -9.93 1.22
C LEU A 277 21.60 -9.45 1.99
N SER A 278 21.45 -8.50 2.92
CA SER A 278 22.57 -8.03 3.74
C SER A 278 23.11 -9.10 4.68
N ILE A 279 22.23 -9.87 5.35
CA ILE A 279 22.70 -10.92 6.27
C ILE A 279 23.37 -12.09 5.53
N GLU A 280 22.90 -12.39 4.31
CA GLU A 280 23.42 -13.45 3.44
C GLU A 280 24.68 -13.04 2.65
N ASP A 281 25.03 -11.75 2.62
CA ASP A 281 26.19 -11.26 1.87
C ASP A 281 27.49 -11.48 2.66
N ASP A 282 28.30 -12.45 2.23
CA ASP A 282 29.60 -12.78 2.82
C ASP A 282 30.65 -11.68 2.63
N SER A 283 30.42 -10.70 1.75
CA SER A 283 31.32 -9.55 1.57
C SER A 283 31.14 -8.47 2.63
N LEU A 284 30.01 -8.46 3.35
CA LEU A 284 29.73 -7.49 4.41
C LEU A 284 30.31 -7.95 5.75
N SER A 285 30.90 -7.01 6.47
CA SER A 285 31.31 -7.22 7.87
C SER A 285 30.10 -7.36 8.79
N GLU A 286 30.28 -8.00 9.96
CA GLU A 286 29.23 -8.10 10.98
C GLU A 286 28.64 -6.74 11.38
N LYS A 287 29.49 -5.69 11.41
CA LYS A 287 29.05 -4.32 11.67
C LYS A 287 28.13 -3.80 10.58
N GLU A 288 28.42 -4.07 9.31
CA GLU A 288 27.58 -3.63 8.18
C GLU A 288 26.25 -4.39 8.15
N LYS A 289 26.29 -5.70 8.41
CA LYS A 289 25.08 -6.52 8.57
C LYS A 289 24.19 -5.97 9.70
N TYR A 290 24.78 -5.66 10.85
CA TYR A 290 24.08 -5.01 11.96
C TYR A 290 23.48 -3.65 11.57
N ILE A 291 24.22 -2.78 10.88
CA ILE A 291 23.71 -1.48 10.41
C ILE A 291 22.50 -1.67 9.49
N ALA A 292 22.54 -2.63 8.56
CA ALA A 292 21.44 -2.93 7.65
C ALA A 292 20.19 -3.44 8.39
N ALA A 293 20.39 -4.34 9.35
CA ALA A 293 19.31 -4.85 10.21
C ALA A 293 18.70 -3.72 11.05
N LYS A 294 19.54 -2.91 11.70
CA LYS A 294 19.08 -1.80 12.56
C LYS A 294 18.39 -0.69 11.78
N ALA A 295 18.85 -0.38 10.56
CA ALA A 295 18.18 0.59 9.70
C ALA A 295 16.77 0.12 9.32
N THR A 296 16.60 -1.18 9.05
CA THR A 296 15.29 -1.77 8.77
C THR A 296 14.35 -1.66 9.97
N GLU A 297 14.81 -2.06 11.15
CA GLU A 297 14.05 -1.94 12.41
C GLU A 297 13.62 -0.49 12.67
N LEU A 298 14.53 0.49 12.51
CA LEU A 298 14.22 1.91 12.71
C LEU A 298 13.24 2.45 11.64
N PHE A 299 13.36 1.97 10.40
CA PHE A 299 12.51 2.42 9.31
C PHE A 299 11.07 1.92 9.46
N ASN A 300 10.88 0.62 9.77
CA ASN A 300 9.56 0.00 9.74
C ASN A 300 9.23 -1.01 10.86
N GLY A 301 9.99 -0.97 11.96
CA GLY A 301 9.76 -1.83 13.13
C GLY A 301 10.15 -3.29 12.94
N ASP A 302 10.67 -3.68 11.77
CA ASP A 302 10.99 -5.08 11.49
C ASP A 302 12.38 -5.45 12.00
N ASP A 303 12.41 -6.08 13.17
CA ASP A 303 13.61 -6.47 13.91
C ASP A 303 14.16 -7.85 13.52
N PHE A 304 13.56 -8.53 12.54
CA PHE A 304 13.88 -9.93 12.20
C PHE A 304 15.39 -10.17 12.05
N ALA A 305 16.08 -9.32 11.28
CA ALA A 305 17.51 -9.48 11.02
C ALA A 305 18.40 -9.16 12.22
N ILE A 306 17.92 -8.42 13.22
CA ILE A 306 18.70 -8.10 14.42
C ILE A 306 19.16 -9.38 15.11
N SER A 307 18.26 -10.37 15.22
CA SER A 307 18.52 -11.67 15.83
C SER A 307 19.58 -12.51 15.10
N PHE A 308 19.97 -12.13 13.87
CA PHE A 308 20.97 -12.83 13.06
C PHE A 308 22.27 -12.03 12.89
N THR A 309 22.41 -10.90 13.59
CA THR A 309 23.58 -10.03 13.48
C THR A 309 24.22 -9.80 14.84
N HIS A 310 25.50 -9.47 14.85
CA HIS A 310 26.22 -9.16 16.08
C HIS A 310 26.50 -7.65 16.18
N PRO A 311 25.90 -6.94 17.16
CA PRO A 311 26.22 -5.54 17.38
C PRO A 311 27.70 -5.39 17.78
N PRO A 312 28.36 -4.27 17.43
CA PRO A 312 29.69 -3.96 17.95
C PRO A 312 29.74 -4.05 19.48
N LYS A 313 30.77 -4.70 20.03
CA LYS A 313 30.95 -4.85 21.49
C LYS A 313 31.38 -3.55 22.16
N GLU A 314 32.23 -2.77 21.48
CA GLU A 314 32.73 -1.49 21.97
C GLU A 314 31.63 -0.43 21.89
N LYS A 315 31.43 0.31 22.98
CA LYS A 315 30.36 1.28 23.14
C LYS A 315 30.39 2.36 22.05
N GLU A 316 31.56 2.92 21.77
CA GLU A 316 31.76 3.96 20.77
C GLU A 316 31.46 3.43 19.37
N ALA A 317 31.87 2.20 19.07
CA ALA A 317 31.61 1.55 17.79
C ALA A 317 30.11 1.26 17.58
N LEU A 318 29.40 0.89 18.64
CA LEU A 318 27.95 0.67 18.64
C LEU A 318 27.19 1.98 18.39
N ILE A 319 27.58 3.07 19.06
CA ILE A 319 26.98 4.40 18.84
C ILE A 319 27.14 4.82 17.37
N VAL A 320 28.34 4.66 16.80
CA VAL A 320 28.59 4.98 15.40
C VAL A 320 27.74 4.11 14.46
N ALA A 321 27.57 2.82 14.77
CA ALA A 321 26.72 1.94 13.98
C ALA A 321 25.23 2.35 14.03
N ASN A 322 24.72 2.66 15.23
CA ASN A 322 23.34 3.10 15.41
C ASN A 322 23.06 4.43 14.69
N ASN A 323 23.99 5.38 14.75
CA ASN A 323 23.83 6.65 14.03
C ASN A 323 23.77 6.43 12.51
N LYS A 324 24.64 5.56 11.96
CA LYS A 324 24.59 5.21 10.52
C LYS A 324 23.28 4.52 10.13
N ALA A 325 22.77 3.65 10.99
CA ALA A 325 21.47 3.00 10.77
C ALA A 325 20.32 4.02 10.75
N GLN A 326 20.34 4.97 11.69
CA GLN A 326 19.38 6.06 11.77
C GLN A 326 19.46 6.98 10.54
N GLU A 327 20.65 7.42 10.15
CA GLU A 327 20.87 8.21 8.93
C GLU A 327 20.30 7.52 7.68
N LYS A 328 20.47 6.20 7.57
CA LYS A 328 19.90 5.42 6.46
C LYS A 328 18.37 5.41 6.50
N ALA A 329 17.75 5.16 7.66
CA ALA A 329 16.30 5.17 7.82
C ALA A 329 15.70 6.57 7.55
N ASP A 330 16.38 7.62 8.02
CA ASP A 330 15.95 9.01 7.85
C ASP A 330 16.13 9.54 6.43
N SER A 331 17.05 8.95 5.64
CA SER A 331 17.26 9.32 4.24
C SER A 331 16.10 8.95 3.30
N VAL A 332 15.16 8.14 3.77
CA VAL A 332 14.01 7.69 2.97
C VAL A 332 13.06 8.85 2.73
N LYS A 333 12.65 9.04 1.47
CA LYS A 333 11.68 10.06 1.11
C LYS A 333 10.38 9.89 1.93
N ARG A 334 9.89 10.99 2.48
CA ARG A 334 8.66 11.05 3.28
C ARG A 334 7.47 11.26 2.37
N VAL A 335 7.01 10.19 1.74
CA VAL A 335 5.91 10.21 0.79
C VAL A 335 4.86 9.19 1.24
N ILE A 336 3.59 9.62 1.28
CA ILE A 336 2.46 8.74 1.60
C ILE A 336 1.83 8.27 0.30
N TYR A 337 1.93 6.97 0.05
CA TYR A 337 1.34 6.31 -1.11
C TYR A 337 0.13 5.45 -0.74
N ILE A 338 -0.21 5.29 0.55
CA ILE A 338 -1.43 4.60 1.00
C ILE A 338 -2.63 5.56 1.10
N ASP A 339 -3.83 5.00 1.03
CA ASP A 339 -5.07 5.73 1.31
C ASP A 339 -6.08 4.84 2.05
N GLY A 340 -7.28 5.39 2.31
CA GLY A 340 -8.31 4.68 3.07
C GLY A 340 -8.92 3.47 2.36
N ALA A 341 -8.65 3.27 1.07
CA ALA A 341 -9.02 2.04 0.37
C ALA A 341 -7.89 0.99 0.38
N HIS A 342 -6.67 1.41 0.72
CA HIS A 342 -5.44 0.62 0.62
C HIS A 342 -4.62 0.72 1.92
N VAL A 343 -5.22 0.30 3.02
CA VAL A 343 -4.57 0.28 4.34
C VAL A 343 -3.63 -0.94 4.42
N PRO A 344 -2.38 -0.78 4.89
CA PRO A 344 -1.54 -1.93 5.26
C PRO A 344 -2.21 -2.81 6.32
N GLU A 345 -2.18 -4.13 6.13
CA GLU A 345 -2.57 -5.07 7.19
C GLU A 345 -1.55 -5.09 8.32
N GLY A 346 -1.99 -5.63 9.46
CA GLY A 346 -1.10 -5.90 10.58
C GLY A 346 -0.87 -7.36 10.92
#